data_AF-A0A1V5N114-F1
#
_entry.id   AF-A0A1V5N114-F1
#
_cell.length_a   1.000
_cell.length_b   1.000
_cell.length_c   1.000
_cell.angle_alpha   90.00
_cell.angle_beta   90.00
_cell.angle_gamma   90.00
#
_symmetry.space_group_name_H-M   'P 1'
#
loop_
_entity.id
_entity.type
_entity.pdbx_description
1 polymer ?
#
loop_
_entity_poly.entity_id
_entity_poly.type
_entity_poly.pdbx_seq_one_letter_code
_entity_poly.pdbx_strand_id
1 'polypeptide(L)'
;MRADEGQILFEDLRQNCQVIHSRLRDLAGMTDQVVDQYRQRIQDRVNRMLSEANLKMDEDLLAKEVAIYAERCDINEEISRLDSHLTQFLETCESEQQAGRRLDFLTQEMLREANTIASKSNSAPISHCVVDIKVAIDRLKEQVQNVE
;
A
#
# COMPACT_ATOMS: atom_id res chain seq x y z
N MET A 1 -3.63 16.80 -33.41
CA MET A 1 -4.53 15.65 -33.18
C MET A 1 -3.79 14.47 -32.53
N ARG A 2 -2.92 13.73 -33.22
CA ARG A 2 -2.14 12.63 -32.58
C ARG A 2 -1.22 13.07 -31.43
N ALA A 3 -0.58 14.24 -31.56
CA ALA A 3 0.26 14.79 -30.49
C ALA A 3 -0.57 15.28 -29.28
N ASP A 4 -1.75 15.85 -29.53
CA ASP A 4 -2.65 16.33 -28.48
C ASP A 4 -3.27 15.15 -27.70
N GLU A 5 -3.65 14.07 -28.40
CA GLU A 5 -4.14 12.83 -27.78
C GLU A 5 -3.07 12.16 -26.91
N GLY A 6 -1.83 12.09 -27.39
CA GLY A 6 -0.71 11.55 -26.60
C GLY A 6 -0.41 12.38 -25.35
N GLN A 7 -0.55 13.70 -25.42
CA GLN A 7 -0.33 14.58 -24.28
C GLN A 7 -1.45 14.49 -23.23
N ILE A 8 -2.71 14.36 -23.66
CA ILE A 8 -3.84 14.14 -22.74
C ILE A 8 -3.67 12.81 -22.00
N LEU A 9 -3.29 11.76 -22.72
CA LEU A 9 -3.05 10.44 -22.14
C LEU A 9 -1.90 10.46 -21.13
N PHE A 10 -0.79 11.10 -21.46
CA PHE A 10 0.36 11.22 -20.55
C PHE A 10 -0.03 11.94 -19.26
N GLU A 11 -0.83 13.00 -19.34
CA GLU A 11 -1.29 13.73 -18.16
C GLU A 11 -2.24 12.87 -17.30
N ASP A 12 -3.12 12.05 -17.92
CA ASP A 12 -3.98 11.09 -17.18
C ASP A 12 -3.15 10.02 -16.45
N LEU A 13 -2.15 9.43 -17.12
CA LEU A 13 -1.21 8.48 -16.49
C LEU A 13 -0.49 9.13 -15.31
N ARG A 14 -0.01 10.36 -15.48
CA ARG A 14 0.68 11.12 -14.45
C ARG A 14 -0.22 11.43 -13.25
N GLN A 15 -1.49 11.79 -13.47
CA GLN A 15 -2.45 12.02 -12.41
C GLN A 15 -2.72 10.75 -11.59
N ASN A 16 -2.91 9.61 -12.25
CA ASN A 16 -3.08 8.34 -11.54
C ASN A 16 -1.82 7.97 -10.73
N CYS A 17 -0.62 8.25 -11.25
CA CYS A 17 0.61 8.06 -10.50
C CYS A 17 0.69 8.97 -9.24
N GLN A 18 0.26 10.23 -9.35
CA GLN A 18 0.22 11.15 -8.19
C GLN A 18 -0.76 10.67 -7.11
N VAL A 19 -1.91 10.11 -7.51
CA VAL A 19 -2.87 9.51 -6.56
C VAL A 19 -2.20 8.38 -5.78
N ILE A 20 -1.50 7.48 -6.48
CA ILE A 20 -0.79 6.36 -5.85
C ILE A 20 0.27 6.89 -4.88
N HIS A 21 1.11 7.83 -5.30
CA HIS A 21 2.18 8.37 -4.46
C HIS A 21 1.65 9.09 -3.21
N SER A 22 0.54 9.84 -3.33
CA SER A 22 -0.12 10.45 -2.18
C SER A 22 -0.62 9.41 -1.19
N ARG A 23 -1.25 8.33 -1.68
CA ARG A 23 -1.76 7.25 -0.82
C ARG A 23 -0.66 6.43 -0.17
N LEU A 24 0.47 6.22 -0.85
CA LEU A 24 1.66 5.61 -0.23
C LEU A 24 2.18 6.45 0.93
N ARG A 25 2.19 7.79 0.80
CA ARG A 25 2.58 8.69 1.89
C ARG A 25 1.61 8.62 3.07
N ASP A 26 0.31 8.56 2.79
CA ASP A 26 -0.72 8.38 3.81
C ASP A 26 -0.50 7.06 4.57
N LEU A 27 -0.23 5.96 3.87
CA LEU A 27 0.07 4.65 4.46
C LEU A 27 1.30 4.67 5.36
N ALA A 28 2.39 5.29 4.91
CA ALA A 28 3.63 5.40 5.68
C ALA A 28 3.45 6.20 6.98
N GLY A 29 2.49 7.12 7.03
CA GLY A 29 2.14 7.85 8.25
C GLY A 29 1.27 7.06 9.24
N MET A 30 0.67 5.95 8.81
CA MET A 30 -0.25 5.14 9.62
C MET A 30 0.42 3.92 10.27
N THR A 31 1.54 3.44 9.73
CA THR A 31 2.21 2.19 10.16
C THR A 31 2.52 2.16 11.66
N ASP A 32 3.09 3.24 12.21
CA ASP A 32 3.41 3.31 13.63
C ASP A 32 2.16 3.26 14.52
N GLN A 33 1.07 3.91 14.09
CA GLN A 33 -0.17 3.98 14.87
C GLN A 33 -0.90 2.64 14.97
N VAL A 34 -0.74 1.76 13.97
CA VAL A 34 -1.40 0.45 13.94
C VAL A 34 -0.91 -0.46 15.05
N VAL A 35 0.40 -0.43 15.34
CA VAL A 35 1.00 -1.26 16.40
C VAL A 35 0.52 -0.79 17.77
N ASP A 36 0.49 0.52 18.01
CA ASP A 36 0.02 1.09 19.27
C ASP A 36 -1.48 0.82 19.52
N GLN A 37 -2.31 1.00 18.49
CA GLN A 37 -3.74 0.68 18.57
C GLN A 37 -3.98 -0.80 18.85
N TYR A 38 -3.20 -1.68 18.22
CA TYR A 38 -3.29 -3.12 18.48
C TYR A 38 -2.91 -3.45 19.92
N ARG A 39 -1.77 -2.92 20.41
CA ARG A 39 -1.30 -3.09 21.79
C ARG A 39 -2.37 -2.70 22.79
N GLN A 40 -2.97 -1.52 22.64
CA GLN A 40 -3.99 -1.04 23.56
C GLN A 40 -5.24 -1.94 23.54
N ARG A 41 -5.69 -2.32 22.34
CA ARG A 41 -6.85 -3.20 22.17
C ARG A 41 -6.66 -4.58 22.81
N ILE A 42 -5.49 -5.20 22.64
CA ILE A 42 -5.22 -6.51 23.24
C ILE A 42 -5.07 -6.41 24.75
N GLN A 43 -4.39 -5.38 25.25
CA GLN A 43 -4.25 -5.10 26.69
C GLN A 43 -5.62 -4.93 27.36
N ASP A 44 -6.50 -4.09 26.80
CA ASP A 44 -7.86 -3.88 27.32
C ASP A 44 -8.72 -5.14 27.29
N ARG A 45 -8.55 -5.99 26.28
CA ARG A 45 -9.27 -7.25 26.18
C ARG A 45 -8.79 -8.26 27.23
N VAL A 46 -7.47 -8.41 27.38
CA VAL A 46 -6.86 -9.34 28.34
C VAL A 46 -7.17 -8.90 29.77
N ASN A 47 -7.01 -7.61 30.10
CA ASN A 47 -7.32 -7.09 31.43
C ASN A 47 -8.78 -7.34 31.83
N ARG A 48 -9.74 -7.16 30.90
CA ARG A 48 -11.14 -7.50 31.16
C ARG A 48 -11.31 -8.97 31.51
N MET A 49 -10.72 -9.89 30.75
CA MET A 49 -10.81 -11.33 31.01
C MET A 49 -10.15 -11.74 32.34
N LEU A 50 -9.01 -11.14 32.68
CA LEU A 50 -8.27 -11.46 33.91
C LEU A 50 -8.94 -10.88 35.16
N SER A 51 -9.67 -9.77 35.03
CA SER A 51 -10.40 -9.15 36.14
C SER A 51 -11.45 -10.08 36.75
N GLU A 52 -12.07 -10.94 35.93
CA GLU A 52 -13.05 -11.95 36.38
C GLU A 52 -12.39 -13.04 37.27
N ALA A 53 -11.09 -13.28 37.09
CA ALA A 53 -10.31 -14.28 37.81
C ALA A 53 -9.36 -13.68 38.88
N ASN A 54 -9.40 -12.35 39.09
CA ASN A 54 -8.50 -11.61 39.97
C ASN A 54 -6.99 -11.84 39.67
N LEU A 55 -6.70 -12.09 38.38
CA LEU A 55 -5.34 -12.31 37.86
C LEU A 55 -4.76 -10.99 37.32
N LYS A 56 -3.43 -10.91 37.27
CA LYS A 56 -2.71 -9.79 36.65
C LYS A 56 -2.15 -10.20 35.30
N MET A 57 -2.12 -9.25 34.37
CA MET A 57 -1.51 -9.45 33.07
C MET A 57 0.01 -9.57 33.19
N ASP A 58 0.58 -10.46 32.39
CA ASP A 58 2.02 -10.60 32.22
C ASP A 58 2.49 -9.66 31.09
N GLU A 59 3.27 -8.64 31.47
CA GLU A 59 3.77 -7.62 30.54
C GLU A 59 4.80 -8.19 29.54
N ASP A 60 5.55 -9.25 29.90
CA ASP A 60 6.52 -9.87 28.99
C ASP A 60 5.81 -10.66 27.88
N LEU A 61 4.68 -11.30 28.21
CA LEU A 61 3.83 -11.95 27.22
C LEU A 61 3.16 -10.93 26.30
N LEU A 62 2.67 -9.81 26.85
CA LEU A 62 2.11 -8.73 26.05
C LEU A 62 3.16 -8.15 25.09
N ALA A 63 4.37 -7.85 25.57
CA ALA A 63 5.44 -7.31 24.75
C ALA A 63 5.83 -8.25 23.60
N LYS A 64 5.92 -9.56 23.86
CA LYS A 64 6.18 -10.58 22.82
C LYS A 64 5.08 -10.64 21.77
N GLU A 65 3.81 -10.63 22.19
CA GLU A 65 2.68 -10.65 21.25
C GLU A 65 2.65 -9.39 20.38
N VAL A 66 2.89 -8.21 20.97
CA VAL A 66 2.96 -6.95 20.22
C VAL A 66 4.13 -6.94 19.25
N ALA A 67 5.29 -7.47 19.62
CA ALA A 67 6.45 -7.57 18.72
C ALA A 67 6.17 -8.48 17.51
N ILE A 68 5.56 -9.65 17.75
CA ILE A 68 5.15 -10.56 16.67
C ILE A 68 4.11 -9.90 15.76
N TYR A 69 3.17 -9.17 16.33
CA TYR A 69 2.18 -8.43 15.54
C TYR A 69 2.82 -7.32 14.71
N ALA A 70 3.75 -6.56 15.29
CA ALA A 70 4.47 -5.48 14.59
C ALA A 70 5.19 -6.02 13.34
N GLU A 71 5.92 -7.12 13.46
CA GLU A 71 6.59 -7.76 12.33
C GLU A 71 5.59 -8.25 11.25
N ARG A 72 4.44 -8.79 11.66
CA ARG A 72 3.41 -9.28 10.74
C ARG A 72 2.68 -8.17 9.97
N CYS A 73 2.49 -7.01 10.61
CA CYS A 73 1.78 -5.89 10.02
C CYS A 73 2.69 -4.85 9.37
N ASP A 74 4.01 -5.05 9.40
CA ASP A 74 4.98 -4.18 8.75
C ASP A 74 4.84 -4.26 7.22
N ILE A 75 4.50 -3.11 6.64
CA ILE A 75 4.27 -2.89 5.21
C ILE A 75 5.29 -1.92 4.59
N ASN A 76 6.33 -1.52 5.33
CA ASN A 76 7.29 -0.51 4.85
C ASN A 76 8.05 -0.98 3.61
N GLU A 77 8.38 -2.27 3.54
CA GLU A 77 9.07 -2.86 2.38
C GLU A 77 8.18 -2.80 1.13
N GLU A 78 6.91 -3.17 1.24
CA GLU A 78 5.94 -3.10 0.15
C GLU A 78 5.71 -1.66 -0.33
N ILE A 79 5.63 -0.69 0.59
CA ILE A 79 5.52 0.74 0.25
C ILE A 79 6.72 1.18 -0.57
N SER A 80 7.93 0.84 -0.12
CA SER A 80 9.17 1.20 -0.84
C SER A 80 9.27 0.53 -2.21
N ARG A 81 8.86 -0.74 -2.34
CA ARG A 81 8.84 -1.44 -3.63
C ARG A 81 7.82 -0.82 -4.58
N LEU A 82 6.61 -0.51 -4.11
CA LEU A 82 5.57 0.11 -4.92
C LEU A 82 6.02 1.49 -5.43
N ASP A 83 6.62 2.31 -4.57
CA ASP A 83 7.15 3.64 -4.95
C ASP A 83 8.28 3.54 -6.01
N SER A 84 9.14 2.53 -5.89
CA SER A 84 10.18 2.24 -6.89
C SER A 84 9.58 1.84 -8.23
N HIS A 85 8.58 0.96 -8.24
CA HIS A 85 7.87 0.57 -9.48
C HIS A 85 7.15 1.76 -10.11
N LEU A 86 6.54 2.63 -9.30
CA LEU A 86 5.88 3.84 -9.76
C LEU A 86 6.86 4.81 -10.42
N THR A 87 8.03 5.01 -9.82
CA THR A 87 9.11 5.83 -10.39
C THR A 87 9.56 5.26 -11.74
N GLN A 88 9.81 3.96 -11.81
CA GLN A 88 10.19 3.29 -13.06
C GLN A 88 9.09 3.37 -14.13
N PHE A 89 7.82 3.38 -13.72
CA PHE A 89 6.68 3.53 -14.64
C PHE A 89 6.71 4.89 -15.32
N LEU A 90 6.86 5.97 -14.54
CA LEU A 90 6.95 7.33 -15.07
C LEU A 90 8.16 7.51 -15.99
N GLU A 91 9.34 7.04 -15.58
CA GLU A 91 10.55 7.08 -16.41
C GLU A 91 10.37 6.33 -17.73
N THR A 92 9.65 5.21 -17.70
CA THR A 92 9.37 4.40 -18.90
C THR A 92 8.39 5.12 -19.84
N CYS A 93 7.38 5.82 -19.30
CA CYS A 93 6.45 6.64 -20.09
C CYS A 93 7.14 7.78 -20.86
N GLU A 94 8.25 8.30 -20.33
CA GLU A 94 9.03 9.37 -20.96
C GLU A 94 10.07 8.87 -21.98
N SER A 95 10.28 7.55 -22.07
CA SER A 95 11.29 6.95 -22.94
C SER A 95 10.77 6.69 -24.38
N GLU A 96 11.63 6.86 -25.39
CA GLU A 96 11.27 6.68 -26.82
C GLU A 96 11.24 5.20 -27.30
N GLN A 97 11.32 4.23 -26.39
CA GLN A 97 11.35 2.79 -26.74
C GLN A 97 9.96 2.15 -26.70
N GLN A 98 9.84 0.89 -27.20
CA GLN A 98 8.64 0.08 -27.01
C GLN A 98 8.37 -0.16 -25.52
N ALA A 99 7.59 0.74 -24.93
CA ALA A 99 7.33 0.82 -23.50
C ALA A 99 6.20 -0.12 -23.03
N GLY A 100 5.27 -0.52 -23.90
CA GLY A 100 4.03 -1.23 -23.56
C GLY A 100 4.23 -2.43 -22.63
N ARG A 101 4.97 -3.46 -23.07
CA ARG A 101 5.28 -4.65 -22.24
C ARG A 101 5.93 -4.34 -20.91
N ARG A 102 6.81 -3.33 -20.85
CA ARG A 102 7.48 -2.94 -19.60
C ARG A 102 6.51 -2.23 -18.66
N LEU A 103 5.67 -1.36 -19.20
CA LEU A 103 4.62 -0.68 -18.43
C LEU A 103 3.59 -1.69 -17.90
N ASP A 104 3.16 -2.67 -18.71
CA ASP A 104 2.24 -3.72 -18.26
C ASP A 104 2.87 -4.54 -17.12
N PHE A 105 4.13 -4.96 -17.26
CA PHE A 105 4.88 -5.61 -16.18
C PHE A 105 4.90 -4.76 -14.90
N LEU A 106 5.22 -3.46 -15.00
CA LEU A 106 5.26 -2.57 -13.83
C LEU A 106 3.89 -2.44 -13.16
N THR A 107 2.79 -2.38 -13.91
CA THR A 107 1.43 -2.36 -13.31
C THR A 107 1.11 -3.65 -12.56
N GLN A 108 1.59 -4.80 -13.04
CA GLN A 108 1.42 -6.08 -12.35
C GLN A 108 2.23 -6.14 -11.04
N GLU A 109 3.48 -5.66 -11.06
CA GLU A 109 4.30 -5.60 -9.84
C GLU A 109 3.70 -4.62 -8.83
N MET A 110 3.26 -3.43 -9.24
CA MET A 110 2.55 -2.47 -8.38
C MET A 110 1.31 -3.11 -7.73
N LEU A 111 0.51 -3.86 -8.50
CA LEU A 111 -0.67 -4.55 -8.00
C LEU A 111 -0.30 -5.67 -7.00
N ARG A 112 0.82 -6.36 -7.22
CA ARG A 112 1.34 -7.38 -6.28
C ARG A 112 1.66 -6.74 -4.94
N GLU A 113 2.41 -5.63 -4.94
CA GLU A 113 2.74 -4.92 -3.70
C GLU A 113 1.49 -4.41 -2.98
N ALA A 114 0.53 -3.83 -3.71
CA ALA A 114 -0.74 -3.38 -3.13
C ALA A 114 -1.52 -4.53 -2.46
N ASN A 115 -1.53 -5.73 -3.06
CA ASN A 115 -2.15 -6.91 -2.47
C ASN A 115 -1.43 -7.40 -1.21
N THR A 116 -0.10 -7.32 -1.18
CA THR A 116 0.67 -7.66 0.02
C THR A 116 0.38 -6.69 1.16
N ILE A 117 0.31 -5.38 0.89
CA ILE A 117 -0.10 -4.37 1.88
C ILE A 117 -1.49 -4.68 2.45
N ALA A 118 -2.47 -4.99 1.58
CA ALA A 118 -3.81 -5.37 2.00
C ALA A 118 -3.86 -6.62 2.87
N SER A 119 -3.01 -7.63 2.62
CA SER A 119 -3.03 -8.88 3.38
C SER A 119 -2.28 -8.79 4.73
N LYS A 120 -1.29 -7.89 4.84
CA LYS A 120 -0.57 -7.63 6.09
C LYS A 120 -1.30 -6.66 7.03
N SER A 121 -2.21 -5.85 6.51
CA SER A 121 -2.93 -4.85 7.32
C SER A 121 -4.39 -5.22 7.57
N ASN A 122 -4.80 -5.11 8.83
CA ASN A 122 -6.20 -5.27 9.25
C ASN A 122 -6.80 -3.95 9.78
N SER A 123 -6.34 -2.83 9.23
CA SER A 123 -6.75 -1.48 9.60
C SER A 123 -7.63 -0.88 8.51
N ALA A 124 -8.85 -0.47 8.85
CA ALA A 124 -9.79 0.10 7.89
C ALA A 124 -9.23 1.34 7.14
N PRO A 125 -8.56 2.31 7.81
CA PRO A 125 -7.85 3.38 7.11
C PRO A 125 -6.84 2.90 6.06
N ILE A 126 -6.06 1.87 6.37
CA ILE A 126 -5.10 1.28 5.42
C ILE A 126 -5.85 0.61 4.27
N SER A 127 -6.90 -0.18 4.56
CA SER A 127 -7.70 -0.84 3.53
C SER A 127 -8.30 0.17 2.54
N HIS A 128 -8.79 1.32 3.01
CA HIS A 128 -9.28 2.39 2.14
C HIS A 128 -8.19 2.94 1.22
N CYS A 129 -7.00 3.23 1.77
CA CYS A 129 -5.88 3.73 0.97
C CYS A 129 -5.44 2.70 -0.09
N VAL A 130 -5.40 1.42 0.27
CA VAL A 130 -5.03 0.34 -0.67
C VAL A 130 -6.07 0.18 -1.78
N VAL A 131 -7.36 0.32 -1.49
CA VAL A 131 -8.40 0.29 -2.52
C VAL A 131 -8.20 1.43 -3.53
N ASP A 132 -7.96 2.66 -3.06
CA ASP A 132 -7.68 3.80 -3.94
C ASP A 132 -6.44 3.56 -4.81
N ILE A 133 -5.37 3.00 -4.24
CA ILE A 133 -4.15 2.63 -4.97
C ILE A 133 -4.48 1.60 -6.06
N LYS A 134 -5.22 0.54 -5.73
CA LYS A 134 -5.56 -0.52 -6.70
C LYS A 134 -6.40 0.00 -7.85
N VAL A 135 -7.37 0.87 -7.57
CA VAL A 135 -8.19 1.52 -8.62
C VAL A 135 -7.31 2.36 -9.55
N ALA A 136 -6.36 3.12 -9.01
CA ALA A 136 -5.43 3.90 -9.83
C ALA A 136 -4.50 3.00 -10.67
N ILE A 137 -4.01 1.89 -10.11
CA ILE A 137 -3.19 0.90 -10.84
C ILE A 137 -3.99 0.25 -11.98
N ASP A 138 -5.25 -0.11 -11.73
CA ASP A 138 -6.11 -0.71 -12.77
C ASP A 138 -6.34 0.27 -13.92
N ARG A 139 -6.54 1.57 -13.64
CA ARG A 139 -6.61 2.61 -14.67
C ARG A 139 -5.30 2.74 -15.46
N LEU A 140 -4.15 2.74 -14.80
CA LEU A 140 -2.85 2.74 -15.49
C LEU A 140 -2.72 1.54 -16.43
N LYS A 141 -3.08 0.35 -15.95
CA LYS A 141 -3.04 -0.89 -16.72
C LYS A 141 -3.95 -0.84 -17.94
N GLU A 142 -5.20 -0.40 -17.78
CA GLU A 142 -6.14 -0.23 -18.89
C GLU A 142 -5.57 0.73 -19.94
N GLN A 143 -4.99 1.86 -19.53
CA GLN A 143 -4.40 2.81 -20.48
C GLN A 143 -3.19 2.24 -21.21
N VAL A 144 -2.31 1.51 -20.52
CA VAL A 144 -1.17 0.84 -21.15
C VAL A 144 -1.64 -0.14 -22.24
N GLN A 145 -2.69 -0.90 -21.97
CA GLN A 145 -3.23 -1.89 -22.91
C GLN A 145 -3.99 -1.26 -24.09
N ASN A 146 -4.53 -0.05 -23.92
CA ASN A 146 -5.23 0.67 -24.98
C ASN A 146 -4.26 1.35 -25.99
N VAL A 147 -2.98 1.46 -25.65
CA VAL A 147 -1.95 2.16 -26.43
C VAL A 147 -1.03 1.19 -27.20
N GLU A 148 -0.98 -0.08 -26.79
CA GLU A 148 -0.40 -1.19 -27.59
C GLU A 148 -1.25 -1.53 -28.82
#